data_AF-A0A0W0YRV7-F1
#
_entry.id   AF-A0A0W0YRV7-F1
#
_cell.length_a   1.000
_cell.length_b   1.000
_cell.length_c   1.000
_cell.angle_alpha   90.00
_cell.angle_beta   90.00
_cell.angle_gamma   90.00
#
_symmetry.space_group_name_H-M   'P 1'
#
loop_
_entity.id
_entity.type
_entity.pdbx_description
1 polymer ?
#
loop_
_entity_poly.entity_id
_entity_poly.type
_entity_poly.pdbx_seq_one_letter_code
_entity_poly.pdbx_strand_id
1 'polypeptide(L)'
;MNYLSFYKTLVIGNELSKILSQENFEPNNLKSCLSDQSGRQIVTGLVVNKKLNVPKEYLKEIRAMLYSWEKFGLEQASDYWLEKFNKKIELVIIVENLV
;
A
#
# COMPACT_ATOMS: atom_id res chain seq x y z
N MET A 1 -6.51 7.37 0.29
CA MET A 1 -5.24 7.98 -0.11
C MET A 1 -4.54 6.96 -0.98
N ASN A 2 -4.46 7.23 -2.28
CA ASN A 2 -4.00 6.25 -3.27
C ASN A 2 -2.47 6.29 -3.26
N TYR A 3 -1.83 5.35 -2.57
CA TYR A 3 -0.38 5.34 -2.37
C TYR A 3 0.40 5.03 -3.66
N LEU A 4 -0.30 4.57 -4.70
CA LEU A 4 0.29 4.12 -5.94
C LEU A 4 0.51 5.24 -6.99
N SER A 5 0.03 6.47 -6.78
CA SER A 5 0.08 7.51 -7.84
C SER A 5 1.40 8.28 -7.94
N PHE A 6 2.45 7.90 -7.20
CA PHE A 6 3.66 8.73 -7.02
C PHE A 6 4.99 8.03 -7.31
N TYR A 7 5.02 6.77 -7.74
CA TYR A 7 6.29 6.10 -8.05
C TYR A 7 6.73 6.36 -9.49
N LYS A 8 7.88 7.00 -9.63
CA LYS A 8 8.62 7.11 -10.88
C LYS A 8 9.20 5.73 -11.22
N THR A 9 9.11 5.29 -12.47
CA THR A 9 9.76 4.06 -12.94
C THR A 9 11.25 4.12 -12.62
N LEU A 10 11.72 3.17 -11.79
CA LEU A 10 13.10 3.07 -11.38
C LEU A 10 13.85 2.11 -12.31
N VAL A 11 14.98 2.55 -12.84
CA VAL A 11 15.95 1.65 -13.47
C VAL A 11 17.03 1.34 -12.44
N ILE A 12 17.26 0.05 -12.18
CA ILE A 12 18.31 -0.41 -11.28
C ILE A 12 19.67 -0.15 -11.92
N GLY A 13 20.62 0.39 -11.13
CA GLY A 13 21.97 0.65 -11.59
C GLY A 13 22.73 -0.63 -11.95
N ASN A 14 23.67 -0.52 -12.90
CA ASN A 14 24.40 -1.65 -13.46
C ASN A 14 25.15 -2.49 -12.42
N GLU A 15 25.66 -1.89 -11.35
CA GLU A 15 26.38 -2.62 -10.28
C GLU A 15 25.46 -3.57 -9.52
N LEU A 16 24.32 -3.07 -9.05
CA LEU A 16 23.33 -3.88 -8.33
C LEU A 16 22.72 -4.94 -9.25
N SER A 17 22.43 -4.59 -10.50
CA SER A 17 21.92 -5.53 -11.50
C SER A 17 22.88 -6.70 -11.74
N LYS A 18 24.20 -6.45 -11.78
CA LYS A 18 25.20 -7.52 -11.90
C LYS A 18 25.16 -8.48 -10.73
N ILE A 19 25.15 -7.98 -9.49
CA ILE A 19 25.10 -8.82 -8.28
C ILE A 19 23.82 -9.67 -8.28
N LEU A 20 22.66 -9.07 -8.59
CA LEU A 20 21.40 -9.79 -8.68
C LEU A 20 21.45 -10.91 -9.74
N SER A 21 22.01 -10.63 -10.92
CA SER A 21 22.15 -11.64 -11.99
C SER A 21 23.11 -12.77 -11.64
N GLN A 22 24.19 -12.50 -10.88
CA GLN A 22 25.13 -13.51 -10.41
C GLN A 22 24.47 -14.52 -9.47
N GLU A 23 23.51 -14.04 -8.67
CA GLU A 23 22.72 -14.83 -7.73
C GLU A 23 21.42 -15.38 -8.34
N ASN A 24 21.23 -15.25 -9.66
CA ASN A 24 20.02 -15.67 -10.40
C ASN A 24 18.70 -15.00 -9.92
N PHE A 25 18.77 -13.76 -9.46
CA PHE A 25 17.59 -12.94 -9.16
C PHE A 25 17.22 -12.03 -10.33
N GLU A 26 15.94 -12.04 -10.71
CA GLU A 26 15.37 -11.10 -11.68
C GLU A 26 14.60 -9.99 -10.95
N PRO A 27 15.06 -8.72 -11.01
CA PRO A 27 14.35 -7.63 -10.36
C PRO A 27 13.04 -7.30 -11.09
N ASN A 28 11.96 -7.16 -10.31
CA ASN A 28 10.70 -6.69 -10.84
C ASN A 28 10.69 -5.15 -10.89
N ASN A 29 10.85 -4.58 -12.09
CA ASN A 29 10.90 -3.13 -12.30
C ASN A 29 9.59 -2.43 -11.90
N LEU A 30 8.43 -3.11 -11.97
CA LEU A 30 7.15 -2.55 -11.53
C LEU A 30 7.05 -2.46 -10.01
N LYS A 31 7.75 -3.33 -9.28
CA LYS A 31 7.81 -3.34 -7.81
C LYS A 31 9.07 -2.67 -7.26
N SER A 32 9.93 -2.16 -8.12
CA SER A 32 11.16 -1.46 -7.74
C SER A 32 10.85 0.03 -7.56
N CYS A 33 11.01 0.53 -6.33
CA CYS A 33 10.70 1.91 -5.98
C CYS A 33 11.85 2.52 -5.16
N LEU A 34 12.18 3.77 -5.46
CA LEU A 34 13.06 4.59 -4.64
C LEU A 34 12.21 5.67 -3.98
N SER A 35 12.29 5.75 -2.65
CA SER A 35 11.58 6.77 -1.87
C SER A 35 12.59 7.59 -1.08
N ASP A 36 12.39 8.92 -1.08
CA ASP A 36 13.20 9.82 -0.27
C ASP A 36 12.85 9.67 1.23
N GLN A 37 13.84 9.89 2.09
CA GLN A 37 13.70 9.79 3.54
C GLN A 37 12.79 10.90 4.11
N SER A 38 12.70 12.04 3.41
CA SER A 38 11.81 13.15 3.79
C SER A 38 10.33 12.77 3.64
N GLY A 39 10.02 11.87 2.70
CA GLY A 39 8.68 11.36 2.44
C GLY A 39 8.33 10.18 3.33
N ARG A 40 7.04 9.90 3.51
CA ARG A 40 6.59 8.72 4.25
C ARG A 40 6.88 7.46 3.47
N GLN A 41 7.69 6.57 4.03
CA GLN A 41 8.08 5.29 3.46
C GLN A 41 7.21 4.19 4.08
N ILE A 42 6.54 3.42 3.22
CA ILE A 42 5.70 2.30 3.61
C ILE A 42 6.30 1.04 2.99
N VAL A 43 6.63 0.06 3.83
CA VAL A 43 7.09 -1.28 3.41
C VAL A 43 6.15 -2.28 4.04
N THR A 44 5.63 -3.22 3.25
CA THR A 44 4.64 -4.24 3.68
C THR A 44 3.41 -3.68 4.43
N GLY A 45 3.03 -2.43 4.17
CA GLY A 45 1.91 -1.74 4.83
C GLY A 45 2.27 -1.05 6.16
N LEU A 46 3.54 -1.10 6.57
CA LEU A 46 4.07 -0.47 7.78
C LEU A 46 4.92 0.74 7.43
N VAL A 47 4.82 1.79 8.23
CA VAL A 47 5.66 2.98 8.13
C VAL A 47 7.01 2.69 8.76
N VAL A 48 8.10 2.95 8.04
CA VAL A 48 9.46 2.52 8.45
C VAL A 48 10.46 3.66 8.70
N ASN A 49 10.15 4.93 8.37
CA ASN A 49 11.11 6.05 8.40
C ASN A 49 11.98 6.20 9.66
N LYS A 50 11.44 5.86 10.84
CA LYS A 50 12.14 6.01 12.13
C LYS A 50 11.96 4.77 13.00
N LYS A 51 10.71 4.49 13.35
CA LYS A 51 10.30 3.30 14.09
C LYS A 51 9.15 2.66 13.34
N LEU A 52 9.10 1.34 13.38
CA LEU A 52 8.00 0.58 12.82
C LEU A 52 6.67 1.09 13.40
N ASN A 53 5.79 1.57 12.54
CA ASN A 53 4.50 2.11 12.95
C ASN A 53 3.41 1.80 11.94
N VAL A 54 2.18 1.68 12.42
CA VAL A 54 1.02 1.47 11.57
C VAL A 54 0.55 2.83 11.02
N PRO A 55 0.11 2.90 9.75
CA PRO A 55 -0.55 4.06 9.20
C PRO A 55 -1.66 4.64 10.08
N LYS A 56 -1.63 5.96 10.33
CA LYS A 56 -2.70 6.65 11.08
C LYS A 56 -4.06 6.51 10.40
N GLU A 57 -4.06 6.46 9.07
CA GLU A 57 -5.27 6.29 8.25
C GLU A 57 -5.90 4.92 8.51
N TYR A 58 -5.08 3.87 8.59
CA TYR A 58 -5.52 2.52 8.90
C TYR A 58 -6.12 2.43 10.32
N LEU A 59 -5.45 3.03 11.31
CA LEU A 59 -5.98 3.12 12.68
C LEU A 59 -7.31 3.89 12.72
N LYS A 60 -7.44 4.98 11.96
CA LYS A 60 -8.67 5.77 11.88
C LYS A 60 -9.80 5.00 11.21
N GLU A 61 -9.52 4.24 10.15
CA GLU A 61 -10.49 3.36 9.50
C GLU A 61 -11.02 2.30 10.47
N ILE A 62 -10.14 1.60 11.21
CA ILE A 62 -10.55 0.61 12.22
C ILE A 62 -11.42 1.24 13.31
N ARG A 63 -11.01 2.39 13.86
CA ARG A 63 -11.81 3.09 14.89
C ARG A 63 -13.20 3.47 14.39
N ALA A 64 -13.29 3.91 13.13
CA ALA A 64 -14.57 4.22 12.52
C ALA A 64 -15.43 2.96 12.33
N MET A 65 -14.85 1.82 11.93
CA MET A 65 -15.56 0.54 11.84
C MET A 65 -16.13 0.10 13.18
N LEU A 66 -15.31 0.12 14.24
CA LEU A 66 -15.74 -0.28 15.57
C LEU A 66 -16.85 0.65 16.10
N TYR A 67 -16.72 1.96 15.89
CA TYR A 67 -17.76 2.91 16.25
C TYR A 67 -19.07 2.68 15.47
N SER A 68 -18.98 2.41 14.17
CA SER A 68 -20.16 2.07 13.36
C SER A 68 -20.84 0.81 13.88
N TRP A 69 -20.08 -0.22 14.23
CA TRP A 69 -20.62 -1.45 14.80
C TRP A 69 -21.33 -1.18 16.14
N GLU A 70 -20.67 -0.46 17.06
CA GLU A 70 -21.26 -0.11 18.36
C GLU A 70 -22.58 0.66 18.22
N LYS A 71 -22.67 1.56 17.23
CA LYS A 71 -23.82 2.45 17.05
C LYS A 71 -24.97 1.86 16.23
N PHE A 72 -24.67 1.09 15.19
CA PHE A 72 -25.66 0.65 14.19
C PHE A 72 -25.86 -0.87 14.17
N GLY A 73 -25.12 -1.62 14.99
CA GLY A 73 -25.14 -3.08 14.98
C GLY A 73 -24.23 -3.68 13.90
N LEU A 74 -23.95 -4.97 14.04
CA LEU A 74 -22.96 -5.67 13.22
C LEU A 74 -23.33 -5.67 11.73
N GLU A 75 -24.58 -6.02 11.41
CA GLU A 75 -25.05 -6.26 10.03
C GLU A 75 -25.02 -4.98 9.18
N GLN A 76 -25.59 -3.88 9.69
CA GLN A 76 -25.58 -2.59 8.98
C GLN A 76 -24.17 -2.01 8.85
N ALA A 77 -23.33 -2.18 9.87
CA ALA A 77 -21.94 -1.77 9.80
C ALA A 77 -21.15 -2.63 8.78
N SER A 78 -21.34 -3.94 8.77
CA SER A 78 -20.65 -4.83 7.84
C SER A 78 -21.01 -4.48 6.40
N ASP A 79 -22.28 -4.28 6.08
CA ASP A 79 -22.73 -3.99 4.71
C ASP A 79 -22.12 -2.68 4.20
N TYR A 80 -22.19 -1.62 5.02
CA TYR A 80 -21.60 -0.32 4.67
C TYR A 80 -20.09 -0.40 4.42
N TRP A 81 -19.35 -1.08 5.30
CA TRP A 81 -17.91 -1.17 5.17
C TRP A 81 -17.47 -2.13 4.06
N LEU A 82 -18.19 -3.24 3.83
CA LEU A 82 -17.96 -4.14 2.70
C LEU A 82 -18.17 -3.42 1.36
N GLU A 83 -19.25 -2.66 1.20
CA GLU A 83 -19.49 -1.87 -0.01
C GLU A 83 -18.37 -0.86 -0.25
N LYS A 84 -17.94 -0.17 0.81
CA LYS A 84 -16.86 0.82 0.76
C LYS A 84 -15.51 0.20 0.40
N PHE A 85 -15.20 -1.00 0.89
CA PHE A 85 -13.95 -1.70 0.58
C PHE A 85 -13.98 -2.38 -0.80
N ASN A 86 -15.10 -2.92 -1.24
CA ASN A 86 -15.23 -3.48 -2.60
C ASN A 86 -14.96 -2.42 -3.66
N LYS A 87 -15.50 -1.20 -3.50
CA LYS A 87 -15.17 -0.06 -4.36
C LYS A 87 -13.68 0.28 -4.33
N LYS A 88 -13.03 0.13 -3.17
CA LYS A 88 -11.58 0.38 -3.00
C LYS A 88 -10.74 -0.69 -3.70
N ILE A 89 -11.17 -1.96 -3.67
CA ILE A 89 -10.49 -3.08 -4.34
C ILE A 89 -10.64 -2.97 -5.86
N GLU A 90 -11.84 -2.68 -6.37
CA GLU A 90 -12.07 -2.47 -7.81
C GLU A 90 -11.21 -1.32 -8.36
N LEU A 91 -11.10 -0.20 -7.63
CA LEU A 91 -10.23 0.91 -8.01
C LEU A 91 -8.74 0.52 -8.03
N VAL A 92 -8.28 -0.34 -7.12
CA VAL A 92 -6.89 -0.83 -7.12
C VAL A 92 -6.64 -1.75 -8.32
N ILE A 93 -7.56 -2.69 -8.58
CA ILE A 93 -7.43 -3.64 -9.71
C ILE A 93 -7.48 -2.90 -11.06
N ILE A 94 -8.37 -1.92 -11.23
CA ILE A 94 -8.47 -1.13 -12.47
C ILE A 94 -7.18 -0.32 -12.69
N VAL A 95 -6.58 0.22 -11.63
CA VAL A 95 -5.30 0.94 -11.72
C VAL A 95 -4.13 0.00 -12.01
N GLU A 96 -4.15 -1.23 -11.48
CA GLU A 96 -3.14 -2.26 -11.75
C GLU A 96 -3.27 -2.87 -13.16
N ASN A 97 -4.46 -2.91 -13.75
CA ASN A 97 -4.74 -3.51 -15.08
C ASN A 97 -4.72 -2.51 -16.26
N LEU A 98 -4.53 -1.20 -16.00
CA LEU A 98 -4.42 -0.16 -17.03
C LEU A 98 -2.96 0.26 -17.33
N VAL A 99 -1.99 -0.49 -16.82
CA VAL A 99 -0.53 -0.34 -17.05
C VAL A 99 0.03 -1.66 -17.55
#